data_AF-A0A7L3G500-F1
#
_entry.id   AF-A0A7L3G500-F1
#
_cell.length_a   1.000
_cell.length_b   1.000
_cell.length_c   1.000
_cell.angle_alpha   90.00
_cell.angle_beta   90.00
_cell.angle_gamma   90.00
#
_symmetry.space_group_name_H-M   'P 1'
#
loop_
_entity.id
_entity.type
_entity.pdbx_description
1 polymer ?
#
loop_
_entity_poly.entity_id
_entity_poly.type
_entity_poly.pdbx_seq_one_letter_code
_entity_poly.pdbx_strand_id
1 'polypeptide(L)'
;TTSEGPCSAGYYCPPGQTSVTPVPYRCPRGFYCPTGSAFPIPCENGTYQSQERKDFCDLCPAGLFCEQPNKSSGAHTPELCPAGYFCPPGTNFSTEHPCPKGTFGPRTGATSESDCEPCPAGMYCSAQGLSQPSGFCYPGYRCAKGAISPAPFKHRVSVCPSGFYCPAGTGLELPCKPGTFSPVPGASVCLPCPAGTACSDAAT
;
A
#
# COMPACT_ATOMS: atom_id res chain seq x y z
N THR A 1 33.37 -17.68 -47.00
CA THR A 1 33.64 -16.58 -46.06
C THR A 1 32.89 -16.85 -44.79
N THR A 2 33.56 -17.40 -43.78
CA THR A 2 32.96 -17.62 -42.47
C THR A 2 32.85 -16.24 -41.81
N SER A 3 31.67 -15.63 -41.84
CA SER A 3 31.43 -14.39 -41.13
C SER A 3 31.30 -14.72 -39.65
N GLU A 4 32.43 -14.75 -38.93
CA GLU A 4 32.43 -14.77 -37.48
C GLU A 4 31.81 -13.46 -37.00
N GLY A 5 30.61 -13.55 -36.41
CA GLY A 5 29.87 -12.39 -35.94
C GLY A 5 29.12 -12.73 -34.66
N PRO A 6 28.95 -11.76 -33.75
CA PRO A 6 28.19 -11.99 -32.53
C PRO A 6 26.74 -12.36 -32.84
N CYS A 7 26.13 -13.16 -31.96
CA CYS A 7 24.68 -13.42 -32.00
C CYS A 7 23.94 -12.08 -32.06
N SER A 8 22.94 -11.96 -32.93
CA SER A 8 22.13 -10.75 -33.02
C SER A 8 21.29 -10.57 -31.75
N ALA A 9 21.00 -9.32 -31.41
CA ALA A 9 20.14 -8.98 -30.29
C ALA A 9 18.80 -9.73 -30.33
N GLY A 10 18.31 -10.18 -29.18
CA GLY A 10 17.13 -11.06 -29.06
C GLY A 10 17.41 -12.54 -29.28
N TYR A 11 18.66 -12.95 -29.46
CA TYR A 11 19.09 -14.34 -29.57
C TYR A 11 20.29 -14.61 -28.66
N TYR A 12 20.45 -15.86 -28.23
CA TYR A 12 21.66 -16.30 -27.55
C TYR A 12 22.33 -17.45 -28.31
N CYS A 13 23.65 -17.50 -28.30
CA CYS A 13 24.43 -18.44 -29.10
C CYS A 13 25.38 -19.26 -28.21
N PRO A 14 25.01 -20.49 -27.80
CA PRO A 14 25.95 -21.41 -27.16
C PRO A 14 27.03 -21.88 -28.17
N PRO A 15 28.09 -22.58 -27.73
CA PRO A 15 29.14 -23.08 -28.63
C PRO A 15 28.58 -23.91 -29.79
N GLY A 16 29.10 -23.69 -31.01
CA GLY A 16 28.75 -24.47 -32.20
C GLY A 16 27.63 -23.90 -33.08
N GLN A 17 27.14 -22.68 -32.82
CA GLN A 17 26.17 -22.04 -33.72
C GLN A 17 26.82 -21.58 -35.03
N THR A 18 26.11 -21.82 -36.14
CA THR A 18 26.50 -21.40 -37.50
C THR A 18 25.67 -20.23 -38.03
N SER A 19 24.73 -19.72 -37.23
CA SER A 19 23.84 -18.62 -37.57
C SER A 19 23.85 -17.57 -36.46
N VAL A 20 23.80 -16.29 -36.84
CA VAL A 20 23.71 -15.16 -35.92
C VAL A 20 22.30 -14.98 -35.32
N THR A 21 21.28 -15.64 -35.89
CA THR A 21 19.89 -15.63 -35.40
C THR A 21 19.32 -17.05 -35.34
N PRO A 22 19.89 -17.93 -34.52
CA PRO A 22 19.49 -19.34 -34.52
C PRO A 22 18.10 -19.49 -33.90
N VAL A 23 17.14 -19.97 -34.71
CA VAL A 23 15.71 -20.08 -34.35
C VAL A 23 15.45 -20.85 -33.04
N PRO A 24 16.20 -21.92 -32.69
CA PRO A 24 16.02 -22.62 -31.41
C PRO A 24 16.46 -21.83 -30.18
N TYR A 25 17.28 -20.78 -30.34
CA TYR A 25 17.86 -20.00 -29.24
C TYR A 25 17.39 -18.53 -29.28
N ARG A 26 16.09 -18.35 -29.52
CA ARG A 26 15.42 -17.08 -29.26
C ARG A 26 15.50 -16.77 -27.76
N CYS A 27 15.71 -15.50 -27.42
CA CYS A 27 15.68 -15.10 -26.03
C CYS A 27 14.31 -15.38 -25.41
N PRO A 28 14.20 -16.18 -24.35
CA PRO A 28 12.93 -16.54 -23.74
C PRO A 28 12.35 -15.36 -22.92
N ARG A 29 11.03 -15.38 -22.69
CA ARG A 29 10.37 -14.46 -21.76
C ARG A 29 11.00 -14.50 -20.36
N GLY A 30 11.04 -13.36 -19.70
CA GLY A 30 11.71 -13.17 -18.42
C GLY A 30 13.22 -12.96 -18.53
N PHE A 31 13.76 -12.96 -19.75
CA PHE A 31 15.17 -12.74 -20.02
C PHE A 31 15.35 -11.73 -21.14
N TYR A 32 16.56 -11.18 -21.22
CA TYR A 32 17.01 -10.35 -22.31
C TYR A 32 18.36 -10.84 -22.83
N CYS A 33 18.60 -10.61 -24.12
CA CYS A 33 19.78 -11.10 -24.83
C CYS A 33 20.34 -9.97 -25.72
N PRO A 34 21.26 -9.13 -25.21
CA PRO A 34 21.97 -8.17 -26.04
C PRO A 34 22.84 -8.87 -27.10
N THR A 35 23.37 -8.10 -28.04
CA THR A 35 24.25 -8.62 -29.09
C THR A 35 25.44 -9.37 -28.47
N GLY A 36 25.67 -10.61 -28.90
CA GLY A 36 26.76 -11.46 -28.41
C GLY A 36 26.45 -12.30 -27.16
N SER A 37 25.20 -12.35 -26.70
CA SER A 37 24.81 -13.20 -25.57
C SER A 37 25.10 -14.68 -25.83
N ALA A 38 25.88 -15.32 -24.95
CA ALA A 38 26.09 -16.77 -24.95
C ALA A 38 24.95 -17.53 -24.25
N PHE A 39 24.28 -16.87 -23.31
CA PHE A 39 23.16 -17.37 -22.53
C PHE A 39 22.15 -16.23 -22.28
N PRO A 40 20.87 -16.55 -22.02
CA PRO A 40 19.87 -15.56 -21.68
C PRO A 40 20.12 -14.96 -20.29
N ILE A 41 19.97 -13.63 -20.16
CA ILE A 41 20.21 -12.89 -18.91
C ILE A 41 18.85 -12.60 -18.26
N PRO A 42 18.60 -13.01 -17.00
CA PRO A 42 17.29 -12.83 -16.37
C PRO A 42 16.99 -11.34 -16.12
N CYS A 43 15.73 -10.94 -16.26
CA CYS A 43 15.27 -9.64 -15.81
C CYS A 43 15.30 -9.59 -14.28
N GLU A 44 15.97 -8.58 -13.73
CA GLU A 44 16.03 -8.32 -12.29
C GLU A 44 14.69 -7.81 -11.76
N ASN A 45 14.52 -7.82 -10.43
CA ASN A 45 13.32 -7.24 -9.80
C ASN A 45 13.10 -5.80 -10.27
N GLY A 46 11.83 -5.41 -10.38
CA GLY A 46 11.46 -4.09 -10.90
C GLY A 46 11.53 -3.98 -12.42
N THR A 47 11.98 -5.03 -13.11
CA THR A 47 11.92 -5.15 -14.58
C THR A 47 11.27 -6.46 -14.98
N TYR A 48 10.80 -6.55 -16.22
CA TYR A 48 10.20 -7.78 -16.74
C TYR A 48 10.39 -7.89 -18.25
N GLN A 49 10.13 -9.08 -18.77
CA GLN A 49 10.00 -9.26 -20.21
C GLN A 49 8.93 -10.30 -20.55
N SER A 50 7.80 -9.87 -21.12
CA SER A 50 6.68 -10.76 -21.46
C SER A 50 6.81 -11.40 -22.84
N GLN A 51 7.67 -10.86 -23.70
CA GLN A 51 7.85 -11.30 -25.09
C GLN A 51 9.19 -12.02 -25.28
N GLU A 52 9.23 -12.91 -26.27
CA GLU A 52 10.50 -13.50 -26.72
C GLU A 52 11.27 -12.54 -27.64
N ARG A 53 12.55 -12.82 -27.84
CA ARG A 53 13.47 -12.09 -28.75
C ARG A 53 13.69 -10.64 -28.36
N LYS A 54 13.90 -10.41 -27.07
CA LYS A 54 14.15 -9.09 -26.53
C LYS A 54 15.60 -8.98 -26.08
N ASP A 55 16.14 -7.80 -26.24
CA ASP A 55 17.52 -7.43 -25.97
C ASP A 55 17.66 -6.51 -24.75
N PHE A 56 16.54 -6.13 -24.14
CA PHE A 56 16.45 -5.46 -22.86
C PHE A 56 15.19 -5.89 -22.10
N CYS A 57 15.17 -5.64 -20.79
CA CYS A 57 13.98 -5.80 -19.96
C CYS A 57 13.21 -4.48 -19.89
N ASP A 58 11.89 -4.57 -19.92
CA ASP A 58 10.99 -3.44 -19.74
C ASP A 58 10.86 -3.11 -18.24
N LEU A 59 10.68 -1.83 -17.92
CA LEU A 59 10.45 -1.41 -16.54
C LEU A 59 9.08 -1.91 -16.07
N CYS A 60 8.98 -2.37 -14.82
CA CYS A 60 7.71 -2.79 -14.27
C CYS A 60 6.68 -1.63 -14.33
N PRO A 61 5.49 -1.82 -14.92
CA PRO A 61 4.56 -0.72 -15.08
C PRO A 61 3.93 -0.32 -13.73
N ALA A 62 3.46 0.93 -13.63
CA ALA A 62 2.77 1.39 -12.43
C ALA A 62 1.51 0.55 -12.13
N GLY A 63 1.21 0.37 -10.85
CA GLY A 63 0.11 -0.48 -10.36
C GLY A 63 0.46 -1.96 -10.35
N LEU A 64 1.68 -2.32 -10.75
CA LEU A 64 2.17 -3.70 -10.79
C LEU A 64 3.53 -3.79 -10.09
N PHE A 65 3.88 -4.96 -9.59
CA PHE A 65 5.22 -5.29 -9.12
C PHE A 65 5.79 -6.46 -9.94
N CYS A 66 7.11 -6.50 -10.06
CA CYS A 66 7.82 -7.49 -10.85
C CYS A 66 8.91 -8.14 -9.98
N GLU A 67 8.58 -9.26 -9.37
CA GLU A 67 9.48 -10.05 -8.53
C GLU A 67 9.92 -11.32 -9.27
N GLN A 68 11.21 -11.63 -9.21
CA GLN A 68 11.76 -12.87 -9.74
C GLN A 68 11.23 -14.07 -8.93
N PRO A 69 10.60 -15.07 -9.55
CA PRO A 69 10.18 -16.29 -8.84
C PRO A 69 11.37 -17.07 -8.27
N ASN A 70 12.54 -16.96 -8.91
CA ASN A 70 13.82 -17.45 -8.40
C ASN A 70 14.99 -16.72 -9.08
N LYS A 71 16.20 -16.79 -8.52
CA LYS A 71 17.40 -16.14 -9.09
C LYS A 71 17.77 -16.62 -10.51
N SER A 72 17.22 -17.75 -10.95
CA SER A 72 17.48 -18.37 -12.25
C SER A 72 16.33 -18.18 -13.24
N SER A 73 15.30 -17.41 -12.90
CA SER A 73 14.09 -17.20 -13.70
C SER A 73 13.67 -15.76 -13.52
N GLY A 74 13.93 -14.93 -14.52
CA GLY A 74 13.55 -13.52 -14.46
C GLY A 74 12.03 -13.31 -14.53
N ALA A 75 11.60 -12.14 -14.09
CA ALA A 75 10.19 -11.78 -14.06
C ALA A 75 9.64 -11.64 -15.49
N HIS A 76 8.54 -12.32 -15.79
CA HIS A 76 7.90 -12.31 -17.10
C HIS A 76 6.43 -11.90 -17.05
N THR A 77 5.81 -11.96 -15.87
CA THR A 77 4.43 -11.57 -15.60
C THR A 77 4.41 -10.57 -14.45
N PRO A 78 4.17 -9.28 -14.72
CA PRO A 78 3.88 -8.31 -13.67
C PRO A 78 2.61 -8.69 -12.89
N GLU A 79 2.62 -8.49 -11.59
CA GLU A 79 1.51 -8.83 -10.69
C GLU A 79 0.88 -7.57 -10.08
N LEU A 80 -0.42 -7.61 -9.80
CA LEU A 80 -1.15 -6.46 -9.25
C LEU A 80 -0.61 -6.05 -7.89
N CYS A 81 -0.41 -4.75 -7.71
CA CYS A 81 -0.06 -4.20 -6.41
C CYS A 81 -1.09 -4.62 -5.35
N PRO A 82 -0.69 -5.22 -4.22
CA PRO A 82 -1.64 -5.69 -3.23
C PRO A 82 -2.31 -4.52 -2.49
N ALA A 83 -3.51 -4.78 -1.95
CA ALA A 83 -4.18 -3.81 -1.08
C ALA A 83 -3.30 -3.47 0.13
N GLY A 84 -3.29 -2.21 0.52
CA GLY A 84 -2.44 -1.63 1.54
C GLY A 84 -1.11 -1.07 1.02
N TYR A 85 -0.78 -1.30 -0.25
CA TYR A 85 0.47 -0.86 -0.88
C TYR A 85 0.17 -0.13 -2.19
N PHE A 86 1.15 0.60 -2.69
CA PHE A 86 1.09 1.29 -3.99
C PHE A 86 2.36 1.02 -4.79
N CYS A 87 2.27 0.84 -6.11
CA CYS A 87 3.41 0.39 -6.91
C CYS A 87 3.71 1.43 -7.99
N PRO A 88 4.67 2.36 -7.77
CA PRO A 88 5.18 3.22 -8.84
C PRO A 88 5.93 2.39 -9.91
N PRO A 89 6.26 2.97 -11.07
CA PRO A 89 7.04 2.28 -12.08
C PRO A 89 8.35 1.71 -11.50
N GLY A 90 8.63 0.44 -11.77
CA GLY A 90 9.83 -0.24 -11.31
C GLY A 90 9.74 -0.91 -9.94
N THR A 91 8.54 -1.09 -9.37
CA THR A 91 8.39 -1.80 -8.08
C THR A 91 8.90 -3.24 -8.15
N ASN A 92 9.83 -3.54 -7.25
CA ASN A 92 10.54 -4.81 -7.12
C ASN A 92 9.71 -5.87 -6.41
N PHE A 93 9.04 -5.48 -5.33
CA PHE A 93 8.36 -6.41 -4.43
C PHE A 93 6.97 -5.90 -4.07
N SER A 94 6.05 -6.83 -3.82
CA SER A 94 4.66 -6.54 -3.47
C SER A 94 4.49 -5.63 -2.23
N THR A 95 5.47 -5.59 -1.34
CA THR A 95 5.42 -4.84 -0.06
C THR A 95 6.38 -3.65 0.03
N GLU A 96 7.02 -3.27 -1.08
CA GLU A 96 8.08 -2.24 -1.09
C GLU A 96 7.58 -0.85 -0.68
N HIS A 97 6.34 -0.54 -1.00
CA HIS A 97 5.76 0.79 -0.88
C HIS A 97 4.43 0.73 -0.13
N PRO A 98 4.48 0.61 1.21
CA PRO A 98 3.28 0.53 2.03
C PRO A 98 2.58 1.88 2.15
N CYS A 99 1.25 1.88 2.19
CA CYS A 99 0.50 3.06 2.60
C CYS A 99 0.93 3.49 4.01
N PRO A 100 1.22 4.79 4.24
CA PRO A 100 1.76 5.26 5.51
C PRO A 100 0.74 5.17 6.66
N LYS A 101 1.22 5.22 7.90
CA LYS A 101 0.35 5.28 9.10
C LYS A 101 -0.61 6.46 8.99
N GLY A 102 -1.84 6.24 9.46
CA GLY A 102 -2.92 7.23 9.31
C GLY A 102 -3.62 7.14 7.96
N THR A 103 -3.20 6.24 7.08
CA THR A 103 -3.88 5.92 5.81
C THR A 103 -4.06 4.40 5.67
N PHE A 104 -4.86 3.99 4.69
CA PHE A 104 -5.05 2.61 4.28
C PHE A 104 -5.31 2.56 2.76
N GLY A 105 -4.93 1.48 2.10
CA GLY A 105 -5.13 1.27 0.66
C GLY A 105 -6.15 0.17 0.41
N PRO A 106 -7.44 0.46 0.22
CA PRO A 106 -8.46 -0.59 0.11
C PRO A 106 -8.46 -1.34 -1.23
N ARG A 107 -7.78 -0.79 -2.25
CA ARG A 107 -7.80 -1.30 -3.63
C ARG A 107 -6.45 -1.90 -3.99
N THR A 108 -6.48 -2.95 -4.81
CA THR A 108 -5.29 -3.44 -5.51
C THR A 108 -4.97 -2.54 -6.71
N GLY A 109 -3.74 -2.63 -7.22
CA GLY A 109 -3.30 -1.87 -8.39
C GLY A 109 -3.10 -0.37 -8.15
N ALA A 110 -2.97 0.05 -6.89
CA ALA A 110 -2.60 1.43 -6.57
C ALA A 110 -1.21 1.76 -7.14
N THR A 111 -1.06 2.99 -7.63
CA THR A 111 0.12 3.41 -8.41
C THR A 111 1.02 4.37 -7.65
N SER A 112 0.47 5.06 -6.65
CA SER A 112 1.14 6.14 -5.94
C SER A 112 0.64 6.27 -4.50
N GLU A 113 1.38 6.98 -3.65
CA GLU A 113 0.96 7.26 -2.28
C GLU A 113 -0.36 8.04 -2.22
N SER A 114 -0.69 8.84 -3.24
CA SER A 114 -1.98 9.55 -3.32
C SER A 114 -3.19 8.62 -3.47
N ASP A 115 -2.99 7.36 -3.85
CA ASP A 115 -4.05 6.35 -3.87
C ASP A 115 -4.36 5.81 -2.46
N CYS A 116 -3.53 6.12 -1.46
CA CYS A 116 -3.78 5.77 -0.07
C CYS A 116 -4.83 6.69 0.54
N GLU A 117 -5.86 6.08 1.12
CA GLU A 117 -6.97 6.81 1.70
C GLU A 117 -6.68 7.14 3.17
N PRO A 118 -6.83 8.40 3.59
CA PRO A 118 -6.69 8.78 4.99
C PRO A 118 -7.74 8.07 5.85
N CYS A 119 -7.32 7.62 7.03
CA CYS A 119 -8.19 6.90 7.95
C CYS A 119 -9.45 7.73 8.28
N PRO A 120 -10.65 7.13 8.26
CA PRO A 120 -11.90 7.86 8.50
C PRO A 120 -11.92 8.50 9.90
N ALA A 121 -12.65 9.62 10.05
CA ALA A 121 -12.92 10.17 11.37
C ALA A 121 -13.64 9.13 12.25
N GLY A 122 -13.26 9.05 13.53
CA GLY A 122 -13.73 8.01 14.46
C GLY A 122 -12.97 6.69 14.39
N MET A 123 -12.10 6.50 13.39
CA MET A 123 -11.26 5.30 13.23
C MET A 123 -9.77 5.66 13.26
N TYR A 124 -8.91 4.65 13.39
CA TYR A 124 -7.46 4.85 13.38
C TYR A 124 -6.73 3.79 12.55
N CYS A 125 -5.56 4.16 12.02
CA CYS A 125 -4.69 3.33 11.18
C CYS A 125 -3.30 3.29 11.82
N SER A 126 -3.01 2.25 12.61
CA SER A 126 -1.83 2.18 13.50
C SER A 126 -0.55 1.65 12.86
N ALA A 127 -0.69 0.96 11.73
CA ALA A 127 0.39 0.36 10.97
C ALA A 127 0.46 0.92 9.55
N GLN A 128 1.61 0.71 8.90
CA GLN A 128 1.73 0.92 7.45
C GLN A 128 1.18 -0.33 6.73
N GLY A 129 0.90 -0.24 5.43
CA GLY A 129 0.53 -1.43 4.65
C GLY A 129 -0.90 -1.92 4.92
N LEU A 130 -1.76 -1.08 5.51
CA LEU A 130 -3.11 -1.47 5.89
C LEU A 130 -4.06 -1.45 4.69
N SER A 131 -4.80 -2.52 4.46
CA SER A 131 -5.90 -2.57 3.48
C SER A 131 -7.23 -2.02 4.03
N GLN A 132 -7.33 -1.85 5.35
CA GLN A 132 -8.49 -1.33 6.04
C GLN A 132 -8.08 -0.65 7.35
N PRO A 133 -8.92 0.22 7.93
CA PRO A 133 -8.65 0.80 9.24
C PRO A 133 -8.40 -0.25 10.33
N SER A 134 -7.55 0.07 11.29
CA SER A 134 -7.21 -0.82 12.41
C SER A 134 -8.37 -1.01 13.39
N GLY A 135 -9.27 -0.03 13.48
CA GLY A 135 -10.48 -0.13 14.28
C GLY A 135 -11.05 1.23 14.67
N PHE A 136 -12.03 1.19 15.56
CA PHE A 136 -12.63 2.38 16.16
C PHE A 136 -11.77 2.97 17.27
N CYS A 137 -11.85 4.29 17.43
CA CYS A 137 -11.24 4.95 18.58
C CYS A 137 -11.95 4.60 19.88
N TYR A 138 -11.19 4.62 20.96
CA TYR A 138 -11.69 4.23 22.27
C TYR A 138 -12.77 5.19 22.77
N PRO A 139 -13.74 4.69 23.54
CA PRO A 139 -14.74 5.54 24.18
C PRO A 139 -14.07 6.62 25.04
N GLY A 140 -14.67 7.81 25.08
CA GLY A 140 -14.10 8.99 25.74
C GLY A 140 -13.12 9.79 24.88
N TYR A 141 -12.86 9.35 23.64
CA TYR A 141 -11.96 10.04 22.70
C TYR A 141 -12.64 10.29 21.35
N ARG A 142 -12.20 11.35 20.67
CA ARG A 142 -12.57 11.64 19.29
C ARG A 142 -11.35 11.57 18.38
N CYS A 143 -11.51 10.96 17.22
CA CYS A 143 -10.44 10.85 16.22
C CYS A 143 -10.79 11.65 14.98
N ALA A 144 -9.92 12.59 14.63
CA ALA A 144 -10.00 13.27 13.36
C ALA A 144 -9.50 12.36 12.22
N LYS A 145 -9.84 12.75 10.98
CA LYS A 145 -9.39 12.08 9.76
C LYS A 145 -7.85 11.94 9.76
N GLY A 146 -7.36 10.72 9.53
CA GLY A 146 -5.95 10.37 9.54
C GLY A 146 -5.37 10.05 10.93
N ALA A 147 -6.20 9.67 11.91
CA ALA A 147 -5.71 9.25 13.22
C ALA A 147 -4.86 7.96 13.13
N ILE A 148 -3.80 7.91 13.93
CA ILE A 148 -2.84 6.78 13.97
C ILE A 148 -2.99 5.92 15.22
N SER A 149 -3.79 6.35 16.20
CA SER A 149 -4.01 5.66 17.46
C SER A 149 -5.46 5.78 17.92
N PRO A 150 -5.96 4.84 18.73
CA PRO A 150 -7.33 4.87 19.24
C PRO A 150 -7.54 5.83 20.42
N ALA A 151 -6.45 6.28 21.04
CA ALA A 151 -6.39 7.15 22.21
C ALA A 151 -5.15 8.06 22.10
N PRO A 152 -5.11 9.20 22.82
CA PRO A 152 -4.04 10.19 22.69
C PRO A 152 -2.72 9.65 23.25
N PHE A 153 -1.86 9.20 22.34
CA PHE A 153 -0.42 9.08 22.55
C PHE A 153 0.40 9.95 21.58
N LYS A 154 -0.21 10.41 20.45
CA LYS A 154 0.18 11.54 19.58
C LYS A 154 -0.75 11.62 18.36
N HIS A 155 -0.96 12.85 17.84
CA HIS A 155 -1.62 13.24 16.58
C HIS A 155 -3.09 12.86 16.34
N ARG A 156 -3.92 13.90 16.11
CA ARG A 156 -5.29 13.82 15.56
C ARG A 156 -6.31 13.03 16.39
N VAL A 157 -6.00 12.79 17.67
CA VAL A 157 -6.92 12.24 18.66
C VAL A 157 -7.06 13.24 19.80
N SER A 158 -8.27 13.45 20.30
CA SER A 158 -8.54 14.38 21.40
C SER A 158 -9.48 13.77 22.42
N VAL A 159 -9.25 14.11 23.69
CA VAL A 159 -10.17 13.75 24.78
C VAL A 159 -11.52 14.41 24.54
N CYS A 160 -12.62 13.69 24.79
CA CYS A 160 -13.96 14.26 24.69
C CYS A 160 -14.10 15.46 25.65
N PRO A 161 -14.54 16.64 25.19
CA PRO A 161 -14.67 17.81 26.07
C PRO A 161 -15.84 17.63 27.06
N SER A 162 -15.79 18.37 28.18
CA SER A 162 -16.92 18.44 29.11
C SER A 162 -18.15 19.06 28.45
N GLY A 163 -19.34 18.69 28.91
CA GLY A 163 -20.62 18.98 28.25
C GLY A 163 -20.95 18.03 27.08
N PHE A 164 -20.00 17.20 26.64
CA PHE A 164 -20.17 16.24 25.55
C PHE A 164 -19.87 14.80 26.00
N TYR A 165 -20.31 13.85 25.19
CA TYR A 165 -19.95 12.44 25.31
C TYR A 165 -19.47 11.88 23.96
N CYS A 166 -18.58 10.90 24.02
CA CYS A 166 -17.96 10.29 22.84
C CYS A 166 -17.96 8.77 22.99
N PRO A 167 -18.99 8.06 22.47
CA PRO A 167 -18.97 6.60 22.34
C PRO A 167 -17.79 6.13 21.46
N ALA A 168 -17.51 4.82 21.44
CA ALA A 168 -16.50 4.28 20.54
C ALA A 168 -16.81 4.62 19.08
N GLY A 169 -15.79 5.00 18.31
CA GLY A 169 -15.96 5.36 16.90
C GLY A 169 -16.39 6.81 16.64
N THR A 170 -16.32 7.68 17.64
CA THR A 170 -16.76 9.08 17.51
C THR A 170 -15.72 9.94 16.76
N GLY A 171 -16.13 10.53 15.63
CA GLY A 171 -15.32 11.49 14.88
C GLY A 171 -15.48 12.95 15.33
N LEU A 172 -16.59 13.27 15.98
CA LEU A 172 -16.98 14.61 16.44
C LEU A 172 -17.76 14.52 17.76
N GLU A 173 -17.50 15.41 18.72
CA GLU A 173 -18.20 15.39 20.01
C GLU A 173 -19.74 15.48 19.92
N LEU A 174 -20.44 14.69 20.73
CA LEU A 174 -21.91 14.67 20.80
C LEU A 174 -22.38 15.39 22.07
N PRO A 175 -23.27 16.39 21.97
CA PRO A 175 -23.73 17.14 23.15
C PRO A 175 -24.59 16.26 24.05
N CYS A 176 -24.47 16.45 25.37
CA CYS A 176 -25.41 15.84 26.31
C CYS A 176 -26.82 16.40 26.11
N LYS A 177 -27.83 15.52 26.15
CA LYS A 177 -29.24 15.91 26.05
C LYS A 177 -29.70 16.55 27.37
N PRO A 178 -30.71 17.42 27.35
CA PRO A 178 -31.34 17.94 28.56
C PRO A 178 -31.70 16.81 29.54
N GLY A 179 -31.43 17.01 30.83
CA GLY A 179 -31.55 15.97 31.85
C GLY A 179 -30.28 15.12 32.05
N THR A 180 -29.24 15.34 31.23
CA THR A 180 -27.93 14.67 31.38
C THR A 180 -26.76 15.66 31.25
N PHE A 181 -25.60 15.33 31.83
CA PHE A 181 -24.43 16.20 31.87
C PHE A 181 -23.11 15.42 31.81
N SER A 182 -22.01 16.10 31.52
CA SER A 182 -20.65 15.55 31.44
C SER A 182 -19.68 16.51 32.11
N PRO A 183 -19.41 16.35 33.42
CA PRO A 183 -18.71 17.37 34.20
C PRO A 183 -17.20 17.36 34.00
N VAL A 184 -16.65 16.25 33.51
CA VAL A 184 -15.22 16.07 33.27
C VAL A 184 -14.97 15.61 31.84
N PRO A 185 -13.83 15.99 31.24
CA PRO A 185 -13.44 15.45 29.94
C PRO A 185 -13.33 13.92 29.94
N GLY A 186 -13.53 13.32 28.77
CA GLY A 186 -13.37 11.88 28.56
C GLY A 186 -14.63 11.06 28.78
N ALA A 187 -15.80 11.69 28.89
CA ALA A 187 -17.05 10.97 29.02
C ALA A 187 -17.38 10.15 27.76
N SER A 188 -17.69 8.88 27.95
CA SER A 188 -18.20 7.98 26.91
C SER A 188 -19.72 7.92 26.87
N VAL A 189 -20.37 8.38 27.94
CA VAL A 189 -21.82 8.49 28.15
C VAL A 189 -22.10 9.67 29.07
N CYS A 190 -23.23 10.35 28.89
CA CYS A 190 -23.66 11.42 29.80
C CYS A 190 -24.28 10.84 31.07
N LEU A 191 -24.08 11.52 32.19
CA LEU A 191 -24.66 11.16 33.49
C LEU A 191 -26.01 11.86 33.67
N PRO A 192 -27.02 11.22 34.31
CA PRO A 192 -28.27 11.89 34.65
C PRO A 192 -28.04 12.99 35.69
N CYS A 193 -28.78 14.11 35.62
CA CYS A 193 -28.66 15.14 36.67
C CYS A 193 -29.00 14.53 38.06
N PRO A 194 -28.31 14.93 39.13
CA PRO A 194 -28.67 14.53 40.49
C PRO A 194 -30.12 14.86 40.85
N ALA A 195 -30.72 14.06 41.73
CA ALA A 195 -32.10 14.29 42.19
C ALA A 195 -32.27 15.70 42.77
N GLY A 196 -33.34 16.39 42.36
CA GLY A 196 -33.62 17.76 42.78
C GLY A 196 -32.89 18.85 41.99
N THR A 197 -32.10 18.49 40.96
CA THR A 197 -31.42 19.44 40.07
C THR A 197 -31.89 19.27 38.63
N ALA A 198 -31.83 20.34 37.83
CA ALA A 198 -32.13 20.31 36.40
C ALA A 198 -30.92 20.83 35.62
N CYS A 199 -30.50 20.07 34.62
CA CYS A 199 -29.44 20.45 33.69
C CYS A 199 -30.06 20.61 32.28
N SER A 200 -30.19 21.86 31.84
CA SER A 200 -31.02 22.28 30.69
C SER A 200 -30.28 22.27 29.35
N ASP A 201 -28.95 22.27 29.35
CA ASP A 201 -28.08 22.18 28.17
C ASP A 201 -26.92 21.20 28.43
N ALA A 202 -25.96 21.11 27.50
CA ALA A 202 -24.67 20.43 27.64
C ALA A 202 -23.90 20.90 28.89
N ALA A 203 -24.36 20.46 30.06
CA ALA A 203 -23.90 20.95 31.33
C ALA A 203 -22.51 20.37 31.62
N THR A 204 -21.60 21.29 31.94
CA THR A 204 -20.29 21.02 32.54
C THR A 204 -20.43 21.19 34.05
#